data_AF-A0A7D0H205-F1
#
_entry.id   AF-A0A7D0H205-F1
#
_cell.length_a   1.000
_cell.length_b   1.000
_cell.length_c   1.000
_cell.angle_alpha   90.00
_cell.angle_beta   90.00
_cell.angle_gamma   90.00
#
_symmetry.space_group_name_H-M   'P 1'
#
loop_
_entity.id
_entity.type
_entity.pdbx_description
1 polymer ?
#
loop_
_entity_poly.entity_id
_entity_poly.type
_entity_poly.pdbx_seq_one_letter_code
_entity_poly.pdbx_strand_id
1 'polypeptide(L)'
;SIGRKFEEAFQKAFRMVDGNVDGFDPDLYPVNDDVLKEPTDKRMFVLAAALQAGYSIDRLYDLTKIDKWFLQKMKNIIDFNTKMKKLGNNLPVSV
;
A
#
# COMPACT_ATOMS: atom_id res chain seq x y z
N SER A 1 -4.01 -7.22 -18.96
CA SER A 1 -2.56 -6.94 -19.20
C SER A 1 -1.76 -7.55 -18.06
N ILE A 2 -0.81 -8.44 -18.36
CA ILE A 2 0.11 -9.05 -17.39
C ILE A 2 1.25 -8.06 -17.12
N GLY A 3 1.48 -7.70 -15.85
CA GLY A 3 2.52 -6.74 -15.48
C GLY A 3 3.93 -7.33 -15.60
N ARG A 4 4.91 -6.51 -15.98
CA ARG A 4 6.34 -6.91 -16.06
C ARG A 4 7.11 -6.64 -14.77
N LYS A 5 6.48 -5.95 -13.82
CA LYS A 5 7.00 -5.65 -12.48
C LYS A 5 5.97 -6.06 -11.43
N PHE A 6 6.46 -6.42 -10.24
CA PHE A 6 5.60 -6.78 -9.12
C PHE A 6 4.63 -5.65 -8.79
N GLU A 7 5.11 -4.41 -8.65
CA GLU A 7 4.29 -3.28 -8.25
C GLU A 7 3.12 -3.03 -9.23
N GLU A 8 3.36 -3.21 -10.53
CA GLU A 8 2.35 -3.07 -11.58
C GLU A 8 1.30 -4.19 -11.49
N ALA A 9 1.73 -5.44 -11.41
CA ALA A 9 0.84 -6.59 -11.32
C ALA A 9 0.01 -6.55 -10.03
N PHE A 10 0.66 -6.19 -8.91
CA PHE A 10 0.05 -6.07 -7.59
C PHE A 10 -1.02 -4.98 -7.57
N GLN A 11 -0.74 -3.78 -8.10
CA GLN A 11 -1.74 -2.72 -8.18
C GLN A 11 -2.92 -3.06 -9.09
N LYS A 12 -2.68 -3.75 -10.22
CA LYS A 12 -3.76 -4.23 -11.09
C LYS A 12 -4.64 -5.24 -10.38
N ALA A 13 -4.03 -6.20 -9.68
CA ALA A 13 -4.76 -7.19 -8.90
C ALA A 13 -5.62 -6.52 -7.83
N PHE A 14 -5.09 -5.53 -7.10
CA PHE A 14 -5.85 -4.78 -6.10
C PHE A 14 -7.11 -4.10 -6.65
N ARG A 15 -7.00 -3.43 -7.81
CA ARG A 15 -8.15 -2.82 -8.48
C ARG A 15 -9.19 -3.80 -9.02
N MET A 16 -8.82 -5.07 -9.18
CA MET A 16 -9.74 -6.10 -9.66
C MET A 16 -10.58 -6.71 -8.54
N VAL A 17 -10.22 -6.49 -7.28
CA VAL A 17 -10.92 -7.09 -6.12
C VAL A 17 -12.24 -6.38 -5.83
N ASP A 18 -12.24 -5.05 -5.82
CA ASP A 18 -13.40 -4.22 -5.52
C ASP A 18 -13.36 -2.96 -6.39
N GLY A 19 -14.47 -2.60 -7.01
CA GLY A 19 -14.58 -1.42 -7.87
C GLY A 19 -14.40 -0.09 -7.14
N ASN A 20 -14.43 -0.08 -5.81
CA ASN A 20 -14.20 1.11 -4.98
C ASN A 20 -12.74 1.23 -4.49
N VAL A 21 -11.85 0.32 -4.89
CA VAL A 21 -10.44 0.33 -4.47
C VAL A 21 -9.55 0.71 -5.64
N ASP A 22 -8.97 1.91 -5.59
CA ASP A 22 -8.09 2.42 -6.65
C ASP A 22 -6.69 1.76 -6.68
N GLY A 23 -6.37 0.98 -5.64
CA GLY A 23 -5.13 0.22 -5.54
C GLY A 23 -4.71 -0.02 -4.11
N PHE A 24 -3.40 -0.09 -3.89
CA PHE A 24 -2.79 -0.22 -2.57
C PHE A 24 -2.76 1.16 -1.87
N ASP A 25 -3.93 1.59 -1.41
CA ASP A 25 -4.18 2.91 -0.81
C ASP A 25 -3.99 2.88 0.72
N PRO A 26 -3.09 3.71 1.28
CA PRO A 26 -2.86 3.78 2.73
C PRO A 26 -3.96 4.51 3.52
N ASP A 27 -4.86 5.26 2.88
CA ASP A 27 -5.82 6.10 3.59
C ASP A 27 -7.16 5.38 3.89
N LEU A 28 -7.37 4.16 3.37
CA LEU A 28 -8.63 3.42 3.50
C LEU A 28 -8.89 2.87 4.90
N TYR A 29 -7.83 2.51 5.64
CA TYR A 29 -7.93 1.90 6.96
C TYR A 29 -6.86 2.45 7.89
N PRO A 30 -7.13 2.60 9.20
CA PRO A 30 -6.12 2.98 10.17
C PRO A 30 -5.13 1.84 10.42
N VAL A 31 -3.94 2.20 10.94
CA VAL A 31 -2.96 1.22 11.41
C VAL A 31 -3.55 0.38 12.55
N ASN A 32 -3.35 -0.93 12.47
CA ASN A 32 -3.78 -1.89 13.49
C ASN A 32 -2.81 -3.09 13.52
N ASP A 33 -1.98 -3.17 14.56
CA ASP A 33 -0.96 -4.23 14.69
C ASP A 33 -1.57 -5.63 14.83
N ASP A 34 -2.78 -5.76 15.39
CA ASP A 34 -3.44 -7.06 15.55
C ASP A 34 -3.89 -7.61 14.19
N VAL A 35 -4.37 -6.74 13.29
CA VAL A 35 -4.70 -7.12 11.91
C VAL A 35 -3.46 -7.47 11.08
N LEU A 36 -2.30 -6.89 11.42
CA LEU A 36 -1.03 -7.25 10.78
C LEU A 36 -0.54 -8.63 11.24
N LYS A 37 -0.72 -8.96 12.53
CA LYS A 37 -0.38 -10.28 13.11
C LYS A 37 -1.34 -11.37 12.66
N GLU A 38 -2.63 -11.16 12.87
CA GLU A 38 -3.70 -12.10 12.56
C GLU A 38 -4.29 -11.79 11.18
N PRO A 39 -3.98 -12.59 10.14
CA PRO A 39 -4.33 -12.26 8.77
C PRO A 39 -5.85 -12.23 8.55
N THR A 40 -6.34 -11.09 8.06
CA THR A 40 -7.71 -10.88 7.60
C THR A 40 -7.73 -10.38 6.15
N ASP A 41 -8.91 -10.31 5.53
CA ASP A 41 -9.15 -9.67 4.23
C ASP A 41 -8.70 -8.19 4.21
N LYS A 42 -8.71 -7.52 5.37
CA LYS A 42 -8.29 -6.12 5.53
C LYS A 42 -6.79 -5.93 5.70
N ARG A 43 -6.02 -7.00 5.91
CA ARG A 43 -4.58 -6.95 6.27
C ARG A 43 -3.77 -6.07 5.34
N MET A 44 -4.04 -6.14 4.04
CA MET A 44 -3.26 -5.40 3.06
C MET A 44 -3.51 -3.89 3.12
N PHE A 45 -4.72 -3.44 3.43
CA PHE A 45 -4.99 -2.01 3.59
C PHE A 45 -4.35 -1.46 4.86
N VAL A 46 -4.41 -2.23 5.95
CA VAL A 46 -3.71 -1.89 7.20
C VAL A 46 -2.19 -1.88 7.00
N LEU A 47 -1.66 -2.77 6.15
CA LEU A 47 -0.24 -2.79 5.78
C LEU A 47 0.16 -1.53 5.00
N ALA A 48 -0.68 -1.07 4.06
CA ALA A 48 -0.46 0.19 3.35
C ALA A 48 -0.39 1.37 4.34
N ALA A 49 -1.34 1.46 5.27
CA ALA A 49 -1.36 2.49 6.32
C ALA A 49 -0.11 2.43 7.21
N ALA A 50 0.32 1.23 7.61
CA ALA A 50 1.51 1.05 8.46
C ALA A 50 2.80 1.49 7.75
N LEU A 51 2.92 1.20 6.44
CA LEU A 51 4.03 1.69 5.61
C LEU A 51 4.03 3.22 5.53
N GLN A 52 2.87 3.86 5.37
CA GLN A 52 2.75 5.32 5.34
C GLN A 52 3.07 5.94 6.70
N ALA A 53 2.68 5.28 7.80
CA ALA A 53 3.01 5.65 9.17
C ALA A 53 4.50 5.43 9.53
N GLY A 54 5.32 4.94 8.60
CA GLY A 54 6.77 4.84 8.78
C GLY A 54 7.23 3.57 9.51
N TYR A 55 6.43 2.51 9.54
CA TYR A 55 6.88 1.23 10.09
C TYR A 55 8.06 0.70 9.26
N SER A 56 9.08 0.16 9.95
CA SER A 56 10.22 -0.46 9.28
C SER A 56 9.83 -1.79 8.63
N ILE A 57 10.57 -2.16 7.57
CA ILE A 57 10.40 -3.45 6.90
C ILE A 57 10.63 -4.61 7.87
N ASP A 58 11.58 -4.48 8.79
CA ASP A 58 11.85 -5.50 9.80
C ASP A 58 10.66 -5.67 10.75
N ARG A 59 10.09 -4.57 11.26
CA ARG A 59 8.89 -4.62 12.10
C ARG A 59 7.72 -5.27 11.36
N LEU A 60 7.51 -4.89 10.10
CA LEU A 60 6.43 -5.46 9.29
C LEU A 60 6.66 -6.94 8.98
N TYR A 61 7.90 -7.36 8.77
CA TYR A 61 8.25 -8.78 8.67
C TYR A 61 7.94 -9.52 9.97
N ASP A 62 8.27 -8.94 11.12
CA ASP A 62 8.02 -9.58 12.42
C ASP A 62 6.54 -9.76 12.70
N LEU A 63 5.73 -8.76 12.37
CA LEU A 63 4.29 -8.79 12.50
C LEU A 63 3.64 -9.73 11.48
N THR A 64 4.10 -9.71 10.22
CA THR A 64 3.32 -10.31 9.13
C THR A 64 3.87 -11.63 8.57
N LYS A 65 5.18 -11.85 8.73
CA LYS A 65 5.98 -12.88 8.06
C LYS A 65 5.95 -12.83 6.52
N ILE A 66 5.46 -11.74 5.93
CA ILE A 66 5.58 -11.47 4.50
C ILE A 66 7.06 -11.21 4.21
N ASP A 67 7.61 -11.88 3.19
CA ASP A 67 9.01 -11.73 2.83
C ASP A 67 9.39 -10.25 2.60
N LYS A 68 10.56 -9.87 3.09
CA LYS A 68 11.05 -8.48 3.07
C LYS A 68 11.14 -7.92 1.66
N TRP A 69 11.38 -8.75 0.64
CA TRP A 69 11.38 -8.33 -0.75
C TRP A 69 10.01 -7.78 -1.15
N PHE A 70 8.91 -8.47 -0.82
CA PHE A 70 7.56 -7.98 -1.12
C PHE A 70 7.22 -6.72 -0.34
N LEU A 71 7.55 -6.69 0.96
CA LEU A 71 7.35 -5.51 1.79
C LEU A 71 8.09 -4.28 1.24
N GLN A 72 9.32 -4.47 0.74
CA GLN A 72 10.07 -3.40 0.09
C GLN A 72 9.40 -2.91 -1.21
N LYS A 73 8.83 -3.83 -2.01
CA LYS A 73 8.08 -3.45 -3.22
C LYS A 73 6.80 -2.69 -2.89
N MET A 74 6.09 -3.09 -1.86
CA MET A 74 4.92 -2.36 -1.35
C MET A 74 5.31 -0.99 -0.81
N LYS A 75 6.44 -0.88 -0.10
CA LYS A 75 6.97 0.40 0.37
C LYS A 75 7.26 1.36 -0.79
N ASN A 76 7.83 0.88 -1.90
CA ASN A 76 8.08 1.71 -3.08
C ASN A 76 6.78 2.37 -3.60
N ILE A 77 5.66 1.65 -3.56
CA ILE A 77 4.35 2.17 -3.96
C ILE A 77 3.91 3.30 -3.02
N ILE A 78 4.00 3.07 -1.71
CA ILE A 78 3.58 4.04 -0.69
C ILE A 78 4.47 5.27 -0.66
N ASP A 79 5.79 5.11 -0.82
CA ASP A 79 6.75 6.20 -0.93
C ASP A 79 6.43 7.08 -2.14
N PHE A 80 6.14 6.46 -3.28
CA PHE A 80 5.74 7.20 -4.49
C PHE A 80 4.41 7.93 -4.28
N ASN A 81 3.39 7.28 -3.71
CA ASN A 81 2.11 7.91 -3.39
C ASN A 81 2.30 9.13 -2.46
N THR A 82 3.08 8.97 -1.39
CA THR A 82 3.38 10.03 -0.42
C THR A 82 4.13 11.19 -1.09
N LYS A 83 5.07 10.89 -1.99
CA LYS A 83 5.76 11.91 -2.79
C LYS A 83 4.79 12.68 -3.68
N MET A 84 3.87 12.00 -4.36
CA MET A 84 2.85 12.63 -5.21
C MET A 84 1.92 13.53 -4.39
N LYS A 85 1.44 13.06 -3.23
CA LYS A 85 0.60 13.86 -2.32
C LYS A 85 1.29 15.16 -1.86
N LYS A 86 2.60 15.09 -1.56
CA LYS A 86 3.39 16.27 -1.17
C LYS A 86 3.59 17.29 -2.28
N LEU A 87 3.67 16.84 -3.53
CA LEU A 87 3.83 17.74 -4.68
C LEU A 87 2.53 18.49 -5.01
N GLY A 88 1.38 17.98 -4.56
CA GLY A 88 0.07 18.56 -4.85
C GLY A 88 -0.30 18.52 -6.33
N ASN A 89 -1.53 18.91 -6.65
CA ASN A 89 -1.91 19.23 -8.02
C ASN A 89 -1.58 20.70 -8.28
N ASN A 90 -0.52 20.97 -9.05
CA ASN A 90 -0.30 22.28 -9.69
C ASN A 90 -1.20 22.47 -10.92
N LEU A 91 -2.19 21.61 -11.11
CA LEU A 91 -3.22 21.83 -12.11
C LEU A 91 -4.08 23.00 -11.61
N PRO A 92 -4.25 24.07 -12.41
CA PRO A 92 -5.27 25.04 -12.09
C PRO A 92 -6.58 24.26 -11.96
N VAL A 93 -7.26 24.44 -10.83
CA VAL A 93 -8.65 24.03 -10.72
C VAL A 93 -9.41 24.97 -11.66
N SER A 94 -9.37 24.69 -12.95
CA SER A 94 -10.15 25.36 -13.96
C SER A 94 -11.42 24.55 -14.17
N VAL A 95 -12.50 25.20 -13.73
CA VAL A 95 -13.94 25.02 -13.97
C VAL A 95 -14.66 23.91 -13.22
#